data_AF-A0A1T2L7E4-F1
#
_entry.id   AF-A0A1T2L7E4-F1
#
_cell.length_a   1.000
_cell.length_b   1.000
_cell.length_c   1.000
_cell.angle_alpha   90.00
_cell.angle_beta   90.00
_cell.angle_gamma   90.00
#
_symmetry.space_group_name_H-M   'P 1'
#
loop_
_entity.id
_entity.type
_entity.pdbx_description
1 polymer ?
#
loop_
_entity_poly.entity_id
_entity_poly.type
_entity_poly.pdbx_seq_one_letter_code
_entity_poly.pdbx_strand_id
1 'polypeptide(L)'
;MPESKPLLLSIYELGGYPNFVPLYQKLGFEVEVLTSGRKAVAFLKKRAPEVVVAVLQRNPQIRVVVFYERELEEKLDLLRGRFSNFTAMGLPVEPEALEKLLQSGSSS
;
A
#
# COMPACT_ATOMS: atom_id res chain seq x y z
N MET A 1 30.13 14.93 -8.68
CA MET A 1 28.82 15.42 -8.20
C MET A 1 28.36 14.46 -7.13
N PRO A 2 27.87 14.89 -5.95
CA PRO A 2 27.33 13.93 -5.01
C PRO A 2 26.07 13.31 -5.63
N GLU A 3 26.10 12.02 -5.92
CA GLU A 3 24.91 11.27 -6.34
C GLU A 3 23.84 11.39 -5.26
N SER A 4 22.65 11.86 -5.64
CA SER A 4 21.50 11.92 -4.75
C SER A 4 21.05 10.49 -4.44
N LYS A 5 20.91 10.15 -3.17
CA LYS A 5 20.48 8.80 -2.76
C LYS A 5 19.00 8.57 -3.15
N PRO A 6 18.64 7.39 -3.66
CA PRO A 6 17.24 7.04 -3.94
C PRO A 6 16.43 6.98 -2.65
N LEU A 7 15.21 7.52 -2.65
CA LEU A 7 14.36 7.61 -1.46
C LEU A 7 13.42 6.41 -1.35
N LEU A 8 13.42 5.76 -0.19
CA LEU A 8 12.54 4.66 0.18
C LEU A 8 11.62 5.09 1.34
N LEU A 9 10.31 4.91 1.16
CA LEU A 9 9.32 5.06 2.22
C LEU A 9 8.91 3.68 2.76
N SER A 10 9.03 3.48 4.07
CA SER A 10 8.60 2.26 4.76
C SER A 10 7.43 2.55 5.71
N ILE A 11 6.36 1.76 5.64
CA ILE A 11 5.13 1.96 6.41
C ILE A 11 4.82 0.72 7.26
N TYR A 12 4.64 0.91 8.58
CA TYR A 12 4.30 -0.17 9.53
C TYR A 12 3.08 0.21 10.39
N GLU A 13 2.03 -0.61 10.42
CA GLU A 13 0.80 -0.26 11.16
C GLU A 13 0.63 -0.94 12.53
N LEU A 14 1.47 -1.92 12.91
CA LEU A 14 1.54 -2.48 14.27
C LEU A 14 2.85 -3.25 14.50
N GLY A 15 3.34 -3.25 15.74
CA GLY A 15 4.66 -3.75 16.14
C GLY A 15 4.85 -5.27 15.98
N GLY A 16 6.12 -5.69 15.85
CA GLY A 16 6.53 -7.10 15.69
C GLY A 16 7.35 -7.41 14.43
N TYR A 17 7.61 -6.41 13.57
CA TYR A 17 8.38 -6.60 12.34
C TYR A 17 9.88 -6.33 12.55
N PRO A 18 10.79 -7.10 11.95
CA PRO A 18 12.22 -6.84 12.02
C PRO A 18 12.56 -5.46 11.44
N ASN A 19 13.48 -4.75 12.08
CA ASN A 19 13.97 -3.48 11.58
C ASN A 19 14.89 -3.70 10.36
N PHE A 20 14.34 -3.50 9.16
CA PHE A 20 15.09 -3.59 7.91
C PHE A 20 15.73 -2.28 7.45
N VAL A 21 15.59 -1.18 8.22
CA VAL A 21 16.25 0.11 7.91
C VAL A 21 17.76 -0.03 7.67
N PRO A 22 18.53 -0.81 8.48
CA PRO A 22 19.96 -0.99 8.23
C PRO A 22 20.27 -1.64 6.88
N LEU A 23 19.42 -2.55 6.42
CA LEU A 23 19.57 -3.18 5.11
C LEU A 23 19.32 -2.15 3.99
N TYR A 24 18.25 -1.38 4.07
CA TYR A 24 17.92 -0.36 3.08
C TYR A 24 19.01 0.72 2.97
N GLN A 25 19.53 1.18 4.11
CA GLN A 25 20.65 2.14 4.13
C GLN A 25 21.93 1.55 3.54
N LYS A 26 22.24 0.28 3.83
CA LYS A 26 23.38 -0.44 3.22
C LYS A 26 23.25 -0.55 1.70
N LEU A 27 22.03 -0.64 1.18
CA LEU A 27 21.73 -0.64 -0.25
C LEU A 27 21.75 0.76 -0.89
N GLY A 28 22.02 1.82 -0.12
CA GLY A 28 22.19 3.18 -0.61
C GLY A 28 20.94 4.06 -0.54
N PHE A 29 19.82 3.57 0.01
CA PHE A 29 18.59 4.35 0.11
C PHE A 29 18.65 5.41 1.23
N GLU A 30 18.04 6.57 0.98
CA GLU A 30 17.49 7.43 2.02
C GLU A 30 16.18 6.80 2.50
N VAL A 31 15.98 6.61 3.81
CA VAL A 31 14.87 5.82 4.34
C VAL A 31 14.00 6.67 5.26
N GLU A 32 12.73 6.80 4.92
CA GLU A 32 11.70 7.38 5.78
C GLU A 32 10.80 6.26 6.33
N VAL A 33 10.51 6.28 7.63
CA VAL A 33 9.62 5.29 8.27
C VAL A 33 8.38 5.96 8.84
N LEU A 34 7.20 5.51 8.44
CA LEU A 34 5.92 6.00 8.92
C LEU A 34 5.11 4.90 9.60
N THR A 35 4.39 5.26 10.65
CA THR A 35 3.57 4.33 11.44
C THR A 35 2.08 4.40 11.13
N SER A 36 1.71 5.09 10.05
CA SER A 36 0.32 5.36 9.70
C SER A 36 0.15 5.58 8.20
N GLY A 37 -0.80 4.89 7.58
CA GLY A 37 -1.20 5.12 6.20
C GLY A 37 -1.60 6.58 5.91
N ARG A 38 -2.25 7.29 6.84
CA ARG A 38 -2.59 8.71 6.66
C ARG A 38 -1.36 9.60 6.52
N LYS A 39 -0.32 9.35 7.32
CA LYS A 39 0.96 10.07 7.20
C LYS A 39 1.66 9.71 5.91
N ALA A 40 1.57 8.46 5.46
CA ALA A 40 2.13 8.02 4.19
C ALA A 40 1.50 8.75 3.01
N VAL A 41 0.17 8.89 2.96
CA VAL A 41 -0.49 9.66 1.90
C VAL A 41 -0.04 11.12 1.91
N ALA A 42 0.08 11.75 3.07
CA ALA A 42 0.57 13.12 3.18
C ALA A 42 2.04 13.26 2.74
N PHE A 43 2.87 12.25 2.99
CA PHE A 43 4.27 12.21 2.58
C PHE A 43 4.42 12.05 1.07
N LEU A 44 3.69 11.10 0.47
CA LEU A 44 3.72 10.84 -0.99
C LEU A 44 3.29 12.06 -1.82
N LYS A 45 2.44 12.93 -1.27
CA LYS A 45 2.09 14.21 -1.91
C LYS A 45 3.22 15.24 -1.90
N LYS A 46 4.17 15.13 -0.98
CA LYS A 46 5.27 16.09 -0.79
C LYS A 46 6.61 15.60 -1.35
N ARG A 47 6.79 14.28 -1.37
CA ARG A 47 8.01 13.59 -1.76
C ARG A 47 7.61 12.44 -2.65
N ALA A 48 8.33 12.24 -3.75
CA ALA A 48 8.15 11.11 -4.64
C ALA A 48 9.24 10.07 -4.35
N PRO A 49 9.04 9.13 -3.42
CA PRO A 49 9.99 8.04 -3.19
C PRO A 49 10.02 7.10 -4.40
N GLU A 50 11.19 6.54 -4.69
CA GLU A 50 11.35 5.51 -5.72
C GLU A 50 10.78 4.16 -5.28
N VAL A 51 10.83 3.87 -3.98
CA VAL A 51 10.38 2.59 -3.42
C VAL A 51 9.44 2.83 -2.23
N VAL A 52 8.32 2.12 -2.22
CA VAL A 52 7.39 2.08 -1.07
C VAL A 52 7.30 0.64 -0.55
N VAL A 53 7.63 0.45 0.72
CA VAL A 53 7.49 -0.82 1.43
C VAL A 53 6.35 -0.67 2.45
N ALA A 54 5.31 -1.51 2.34
CA ALA A 54 4.20 -1.52 3.28
C ALA A 54 3.93 -2.95 3.75
N VAL A 55 3.65 -3.11 5.04
CA VAL A 55 3.28 -4.39 5.63
C VAL A 55 1.84 -4.29 6.15
N LEU A 56 0.94 -5.10 5.59
CA LEU A 56 -0.40 -5.28 6.12
C LEU A 56 -0.42 -6.50 7.05
N GLN A 57 -1.08 -6.41 8.21
CA GLN A 57 -1.33 -7.57 9.05
C GLN A 57 -2.19 -8.58 8.27
N ARG A 58 -1.72 -9.83 8.17
CA ARG A 58 -2.45 -10.92 7.51
C ARG A 58 -3.51 -11.46 8.47
N ASN A 59 -4.60 -10.72 8.66
CA ASN A 59 -5.79 -11.22 9.34
C ASN A 59 -6.78 -11.75 8.26
N PRO A 60 -7.09 -13.06 8.24
CA PRO A 60 -7.98 -13.65 7.24
C PRO A 60 -9.43 -13.12 7.31
N GLN A 61 -9.82 -12.44 8.39
CA GLN A 61 -11.14 -11.79 8.53
C GLN A 61 -11.16 -10.35 7.97
N ILE A 62 -10.00 -9.77 7.60
CA ILE A 62 -9.95 -8.42 7.03
C ILE A 62 -10.25 -8.48 5.54
N ARG A 63 -11.34 -7.83 5.13
CA ARG A 63 -11.66 -7.57 3.72
C ARG A 63 -10.89 -6.35 3.24
N VAL A 64 -9.99 -6.55 2.28
CA VAL A 64 -9.22 -5.45 1.67
C VAL A 64 -9.94 -4.97 0.42
N VAL A 65 -10.22 -3.67 0.35
CA VAL A 65 -10.81 -3.02 -0.84
C VAL A 65 -9.77 -2.09 -1.46
N VAL A 66 -9.49 -2.27 -2.74
CA VAL A 66 -8.49 -1.49 -3.50
C VAL A 66 -9.20 -0.59 -4.50
N PHE A 67 -8.95 0.71 -4.43
CA PHE A 67 -9.35 1.66 -5.47
C PHE A 67 -8.19 1.88 -6.43
N TYR A 68 -8.45 1.81 -7.73
CA TYR A 68 -7.42 1.96 -8.76
C TYR A 68 -7.95 2.78 -9.95
N GLU A 69 -7.05 3.47 -10.65
CA GLU A 69 -7.39 4.08 -11.95
C GLU A 69 -7.55 2.97 -12.99
N ARG A 70 -8.62 3.00 -13.80
CA ARG A 70 -8.89 1.93 -14.79
C ARG A 70 -7.75 1.71 -15.79
N GLU A 71 -6.94 2.74 -16.04
CA GLU A 71 -5.74 2.66 -16.87
C GLU A 71 -4.64 1.76 -16.29
N LEU A 72 -4.72 1.43 -14.99
CA LEU A 72 -3.77 0.56 -14.28
C LEU A 72 -4.26 -0.89 -14.15
N GLU A 73 -5.27 -1.31 -14.92
CA GLU A 73 -5.85 -2.66 -14.88
C GLU A 73 -4.80 -3.75 -15.09
N GLU A 74 -3.85 -3.56 -16.01
CA GLU A 74 -2.77 -4.53 -16.26
C GLU A 74 -1.90 -4.74 -15.01
N LYS A 75 -1.63 -3.68 -14.25
CA LYS A 75 -0.87 -3.76 -12.99
C LYS A 75 -1.70 -4.38 -11.87
N LEU A 76 -3.02 -4.18 -11.90
CA LEU A 76 -3.94 -4.81 -10.96
C LEU A 76 -3.96 -6.33 -11.15
N ASP A 77 -3.92 -6.81 -12.38
CA ASP A 77 -3.91 -8.26 -12.65
C ASP A 77 -2.63 -8.93 -12.14
N LEU A 78 -1.48 -8.24 -12.21
CA LEU A 78 -0.24 -8.68 -11.54
C LEU A 78 -0.40 -8.78 -10.01
N LEU A 79 -1.12 -7.82 -9.41
CA LEU A 79 -1.47 -7.84 -7.99
C LEU A 79 -2.43 -8.99 -7.64
N ARG A 80 -3.46 -9.25 -8.47
CA ARG A 80 -4.40 -10.36 -8.31
C ARG A 80 -3.71 -11.72 -8.38
N GLY A 81 -2.74 -11.88 -9.28
CA GLY A 81 -1.95 -13.10 -9.38
C GLY A 81 -1.11 -13.39 -8.12
N ARG A 82 -0.75 -12.34 -7.35
CA ARG A 82 0.08 -12.44 -6.15
C ARG A 82 -0.72 -12.41 -4.83
N PHE A 83 -1.89 -11.77 -4.84
CA PHE A 83 -2.76 -11.60 -3.68
C PHE A 83 -4.20 -11.93 -4.08
N SER A 84 -4.73 -13.06 -3.59
CA SER A 84 -6.09 -13.51 -3.89
C SER A 84 -7.17 -12.89 -3.00
N ASN A 85 -6.79 -12.16 -1.95
CA ASN A 85 -7.70 -11.78 -0.86
C ASN A 85 -7.99 -10.27 -0.84
N PHE A 86 -8.36 -9.70 -1.98
CA PHE A 86 -8.85 -8.32 -2.04
C PHE A 86 -9.92 -8.15 -3.12
N THR A 87 -10.78 -7.16 -2.92
CA THR A 87 -11.74 -6.71 -3.93
C THR A 87 -11.28 -5.39 -4.50
N ALA A 88 -11.24 -5.24 -5.83
CA ALA A 88 -10.81 -4.01 -6.47
C ALA A 88 -11.96 -3.30 -7.18
N MET A 89 -11.99 -1.97 -7.08
CA MET A 89 -12.95 -1.10 -7.73
C MET A 89 -12.22 0.00 -8.52
N GLY A 90 -12.53 0.10 -9.81
CA GLY A 90 -11.95 1.10 -10.69
C GLY A 90 -12.60 2.47 -10.49
N LEU A 91 -11.80 3.54 -10.50
CA LEU A 91 -12.28 4.91 -10.41
C LEU A 91 -13.00 5.35 -11.71
N PRO A 92 -13.98 6.29 -11.63
CA PRO A 92 -14.59 6.78 -10.39
C PRO A 92 -15.44 5.68 -9.71
N VAL A 93 -15.39 5.63 -8.39
CA VAL A 93 -16.13 4.64 -7.59
C VAL A 93 -17.51 5.20 -7.27
N GLU A 94 -18.55 4.50 -7.73
CA GLU A 94 -19.94 4.84 -7.39
C GLU A 94 -20.24 4.48 -5.92
N PRO A 95 -20.78 5.40 -5.11
CA PRO A 95 -21.09 5.14 -3.70
C PRO A 95 -22.00 3.92 -3.48
N GLU A 96 -23.02 3.72 -4.35
CA GLU A 96 -23.91 2.56 -4.29
C GLU A 96 -23.18 1.23 -4.53
N ALA A 97 -22.17 1.23 -5.40
CA ALA A 97 -21.37 0.04 -5.69
C ALA A 97 -20.49 -0.34 -4.50
N LEU A 98 -19.89 0.67 -3.85
CA LEU A 98 -19.14 0.47 -2.60
C LEU A 98 -20.06 -0.02 -1.48
N GLU A 99 -21.25 0.55 -1.32
CA GLU A 99 -22.21 0.14 -0.29
C GLU A 99 -22.62 -1.33 -0.45
N LYS A 100 -23.01 -1.75 -1.66
CA LYS A 100 -23.34 -3.15 -1.96
C LYS A 100 -22.17 -4.08 -1.66
N LEU A 101 -20.94 -3.68 -2.03
CA LEU A 101 -19.74 -4.45 -1.74
C LEU A 101 -19.53 -4.63 -0.23
N LEU A 102 -19.70 -3.56 0.56
CA LEU A 102 -19.52 -3.63 2.01
C LEU A 102 -20.61 -4.49 2.67
N GLN A 103 -21.87 -4.39 2.24
CA GLN A 103 -23.01 -5.16 2.74
C GLN A 103 -22.93 -6.66 2.41
N SER A 104 -22.41 -7.02 1.23
CA SER A 104 -22.35 -8.41 0.74
C SER A 104 -21.55 -9.38 1.63
N GLY A 105 -20.66 -8.88 2.48
CA GLY A 105 -19.86 -9.70 3.41
C GLY A 105 -20.15 -9.44 4.89
N SER A 106 -21.28 -8.81 5.21
CA SER A 106 -21.76 -8.62 6.60
C SER A 106 -22.81 -9.66 7.03
N SER A 107 -23.12 -10.64 6.18
CA SER A 107 -23.96 -11.80 6.54
C SER A 107 -23.08 -13.03 6.80
N SER A 108 -22.53 -13.13 8.01
CA SER A 108 -22.24 -14.38 8.75
C SER A 108 -21.66 -14.05 10.11
#